data_AF-A0A1G1H3T8-F1
#
_entry.id   AF-A0A1G1H3T8-F1
#
_cell.length_a   1.000
_cell.length_b   1.000
_cell.length_c   1.000
_cell.angle_alpha   90.00
_cell.angle_beta   90.00
_cell.angle_gamma   90.00
#
_symmetry.space_group_name_H-M   'P 1'
#
loop_
_entity.id
_entity.type
_entity.pdbx_description
1 polymer ?
#
loop_
_entity_poly.entity_id
_entity_poly.type
_entity_poly.pdbx_seq_one_letter_code
_entity_poly.pdbx_strand_id
1 'polypeptide(L)'
;MYHVFRSVELAQSLTPAEAFDRALALRFLTQGRAVDGLVANYEERFQYGEDMVFSGKWGRNMTSELGTTRTISGTRGRETVEVLPKYILATRTFQKKLQDGDIFYWVKDPKKRAADEIVGHLSVLHVKAGKPYVIHAAGSKDHNGTPGGGVVKEVPFQEYVQNMRFIGAFVTRLEQ
;
A
#
# COMPACT_ATOMS: atom_id res chain seq x y z
N MET A 1 -3.66 -1.86 -6.86
CA MET A 1 -3.27 -2.79 -5.78
C MET A 1 -2.44 -3.98 -6.29
N TYR A 2 -2.88 -4.70 -7.34
CA TYR A 2 -2.20 -5.92 -7.81
C TYR A 2 -0.69 -5.82 -8.08
N HIS A 3 -0.20 -4.67 -8.56
CA HIS A 3 1.24 -4.45 -8.75
C HIS A 3 2.02 -4.66 -7.44
N VAL A 4 1.61 -3.99 -6.36
CA VAL A 4 2.29 -4.08 -5.05
C VAL A 4 2.24 -5.52 -4.53
N PHE A 5 1.09 -6.18 -4.65
CA PHE A 5 0.95 -7.57 -4.22
C PHE A 5 1.95 -8.47 -4.93
N ARG A 6 1.98 -8.38 -6.27
CA ARG A 6 2.86 -9.24 -7.06
C ARG A 6 4.34 -8.92 -6.84
N SER A 7 4.69 -7.65 -6.70
CA SER A 7 6.06 -7.23 -6.39
C SER A 7 6.55 -7.82 -5.08
N VAL A 8 5.74 -7.76 -4.01
CA VAL A 8 6.11 -8.31 -2.70
C VAL A 8 6.21 -9.84 -2.75
N GLU A 9 5.23 -10.52 -3.32
CA GLU A 9 5.22 -11.99 -3.42
C GLU A 9 6.42 -12.53 -4.17
N LEU A 10 6.77 -11.91 -5.31
CA LEU A 10 7.93 -12.30 -6.11
C LEU A 10 9.25 -11.96 -5.41
N ALA A 11 9.34 -10.82 -4.72
CA ALA A 11 10.54 -10.45 -3.99
C ALA A 11 10.84 -11.38 -2.81
N GLN A 12 9.81 -12.01 -2.23
CA GLN A 12 9.92 -12.92 -1.09
C GLN A 12 9.98 -14.41 -1.47
N SER A 13 10.21 -14.71 -2.75
CA SER A 13 10.17 -16.08 -3.27
C SER A 13 11.28 -16.34 -4.27
N LEU A 14 11.81 -17.56 -4.28
CA LEU A 14 12.82 -18.03 -5.23
C LEU A 14 12.19 -18.84 -6.37
N THR A 15 11.00 -19.40 -6.14
CA THR A 15 10.29 -20.23 -7.12
C THR A 15 8.86 -19.75 -7.37
N PRO A 16 8.25 -20.10 -8.52
CA PRO A 16 6.84 -19.82 -8.77
C PRO A 16 5.89 -20.43 -7.73
N ALA A 17 6.22 -21.62 -7.22
CA ALA A 17 5.43 -22.30 -6.19
C ALA A 17 5.46 -21.53 -4.86
N GLU A 18 6.64 -21.09 -4.42
CA GLU A 18 6.77 -20.24 -3.24
C GLU A 18 6.01 -18.92 -3.41
N ALA A 19 6.06 -18.30 -4.60
CA ALA A 19 5.33 -17.06 -4.86
C ALA A 19 3.81 -17.26 -4.79
N PHE A 20 3.31 -18.45 -5.13
CA PHE A 20 1.92 -18.84 -4.97
C PHE A 20 1.54 -18.98 -3.48
N ASP A 21 2.35 -19.71 -2.71
CA ASP A 21 2.14 -19.88 -1.28
C ASP A 21 2.21 -18.55 -0.52
N ARG A 22 3.14 -17.67 -0.90
CA ARG A 22 3.23 -16.30 -0.39
C ARG A 22 1.98 -15.50 -0.70
N ALA A 23 1.43 -15.60 -1.91
CA ALA A 23 0.19 -14.90 -2.26
C ALA A 23 -0.99 -15.37 -1.38
N LEU A 24 -1.10 -16.68 -1.11
CA LEU A 24 -2.13 -17.23 -0.21
C LEU A 24 -1.92 -16.80 1.25
N ALA A 25 -0.68 -16.69 1.71
CA ALA A 25 -0.39 -16.26 3.08
C ALA A 25 -0.66 -14.75 3.30
N LEU A 26 -0.26 -13.91 2.33
CA LEU A 26 -0.31 -12.45 2.46
C LEU A 26 -1.69 -11.86 2.17
N ARG A 27 -2.42 -12.37 1.18
CA ARG A 27 -3.66 -11.73 0.69
C ARG A 27 -4.88 -12.03 1.55
N PHE A 28 -4.78 -12.94 2.52
CA PHE A 28 -5.91 -13.43 3.30
C PHE A 28 -5.79 -13.06 4.78
N LEU A 29 -6.94 -12.86 5.44
CA LEU A 29 -7.02 -12.62 6.88
C LEU A 29 -6.33 -13.76 7.64
N THR A 30 -6.60 -14.99 7.22
CA THR A 30 -6.02 -16.26 7.71
C THR A 30 -5.07 -16.84 6.67
N GLN A 31 -5.15 -18.12 6.32
CA GLN A 31 -4.38 -18.72 5.23
C GLN A 31 -5.30 -18.93 4.03
N GLY A 32 -4.91 -18.39 2.87
CA GLY A 32 -5.59 -18.69 1.61
C GLY A 32 -5.46 -20.16 1.25
N ARG A 33 -6.51 -20.73 0.65
CA ARG A 33 -6.57 -22.12 0.22
C ARG A 33 -6.86 -22.19 -1.27
N ALA A 34 -6.18 -23.11 -1.95
CA ALA A 34 -6.45 -23.40 -3.35
C ALA A 34 -6.80 -24.89 -3.52
N VAL A 35 -7.85 -25.16 -4.28
CA VAL A 35 -8.31 -26.50 -4.64
C VAL A 35 -8.51 -26.49 -6.15
N ASP A 36 -7.89 -27.44 -6.85
CA ASP A 36 -7.95 -27.56 -8.32
C ASP A 36 -7.58 -26.26 -9.07
N GLY A 37 -6.59 -25.53 -8.54
CA GLY A 37 -6.12 -24.27 -9.12
C GLY A 37 -7.03 -23.05 -8.86
N LEU A 38 -8.12 -23.22 -8.11
CA LEU A 38 -9.04 -22.14 -7.74
C LEU A 38 -8.93 -21.81 -6.25
N VAL A 39 -9.00 -20.53 -5.91
CA VAL A 39 -9.05 -20.08 -4.51
C VAL A 39 -10.40 -20.51 -3.90
N ALA A 40 -10.34 -21.28 -2.82
CA ALA A 40 -11.51 -21.88 -2.18
C ALA A 40 -12.17 -21.00 -1.10
N ASN A 41 -11.45 -20.02 -0.54
CA ASN A 41 -11.93 -19.12 0.53
C ASN A 41 -11.75 -17.64 0.16
N TYR A 42 -12.14 -17.26 -1.06
CA TYR A 42 -11.86 -15.94 -1.63
C TYR A 42 -12.45 -14.78 -0.80
N GLU A 43 -13.57 -15.02 -0.13
CA GLU A 43 -14.25 -14.10 0.78
C GLU A 43 -13.41 -13.72 2.02
N GLU A 44 -12.46 -14.57 2.42
CA GLU A 44 -11.55 -14.33 3.55
C GLU A 44 -10.34 -13.45 3.18
N ARG A 45 -10.28 -12.93 1.95
CA ARG A 45 -9.20 -12.03 1.52
C ARG A 45 -9.27 -10.69 2.26
N PHE A 46 -8.15 -9.99 2.37
CA PHE A 46 -8.16 -8.57 2.73
C PHE A 46 -8.96 -7.80 1.69
N GLN A 47 -10.04 -7.16 2.15
CA GLN A 47 -10.88 -6.31 1.32
C GLN A 47 -10.41 -4.85 1.33
N TYR A 48 -9.74 -4.43 2.41
CA TYR A 48 -9.35 -3.06 2.67
C TYR A 48 -7.85 -2.97 3.00
N GLY A 49 -7.20 -1.92 2.48
CA GLY A 49 -5.77 -1.73 2.67
C GLY A 49 -5.38 -1.46 4.12
N GLU A 50 -6.25 -0.81 4.90
CA GLU A 50 -6.00 -0.61 6.34
C GLU A 50 -5.87 -1.93 7.11
N ASP A 51 -6.66 -2.96 6.76
CA ASP A 51 -6.59 -4.24 7.45
C ASP A 51 -5.27 -4.96 7.13
N MET A 52 -4.73 -4.76 5.91
CA MET A 52 -3.40 -5.24 5.57
C MET A 52 -2.31 -4.59 6.44
N VAL A 53 -2.36 -3.27 6.62
CA VAL A 53 -1.41 -2.52 7.47
C VAL A 53 -1.43 -3.06 8.89
N PHE A 54 -2.62 -3.23 9.48
CA PHE A 54 -2.77 -3.61 10.88
C PHE A 54 -2.64 -5.13 11.11
N SER A 55 -2.64 -5.95 10.06
CA SER A 55 -2.41 -7.39 10.18
C SER A 55 -0.97 -7.77 10.52
N GLY A 56 0.00 -6.89 10.23
CA GLY A 56 1.44 -7.17 10.33
C GLY A 56 1.98 -8.11 9.24
N LYS A 57 1.12 -8.74 8.44
CA LYS A 57 1.54 -9.66 7.35
C LYS A 57 2.30 -8.94 6.23
N TRP A 58 1.96 -7.68 6.00
CA TRP A 58 2.57 -6.84 4.96
C TRP A 58 3.74 -6.01 5.48
N GLY A 59 4.43 -6.52 6.49
CA GLY A 59 5.53 -5.85 7.17
C GLY A 59 5.11 -5.09 8.41
N ARG A 60 6.11 -4.67 9.17
CA ARG A 60 5.94 -3.90 10.40
C ARG A 60 5.47 -2.49 10.07
N ASN A 61 4.50 -1.97 10.82
CA ASN A 61 3.99 -0.62 10.63
C ASN A 61 5.00 0.41 11.17
N MET A 62 5.60 1.20 10.27
CA MET A 62 6.65 2.19 10.55
C MET A 62 6.11 3.61 10.74
N THR A 63 4.79 3.81 10.65
CA THR A 63 4.18 5.13 10.45
C THR A 63 4.60 6.15 11.50
N SER A 64 4.56 5.80 12.79
CA SER A 64 4.94 6.69 13.89
C SER A 64 6.47 6.85 14.06
N GLU A 65 7.26 5.87 13.65
CA GLU A 65 8.73 5.92 13.73
C GLU A 65 9.33 6.86 12.68
N LEU A 66 8.70 6.97 11.51
CA LEU A 66 9.21 7.79 10.42
C LEU A 66 8.99 9.29 10.66
N GLY A 67 7.97 9.70 11.42
CA GLY A 67 7.76 11.11 11.73
C GLY A 67 6.49 11.39 12.54
N THR A 68 6.28 12.67 12.83
CA THR A 68 5.08 13.13 13.57
C THR A 68 3.82 12.77 12.82
N THR A 69 2.90 12.09 13.50
CA THR A 69 1.62 11.66 12.95
C THR A 69 0.51 12.65 13.28
N ARG A 70 -0.63 12.49 12.60
CA ARG A 70 -1.89 13.14 12.94
C ARG A 70 -2.96 12.08 13.13
N THR A 71 -3.77 12.23 14.17
CA THR A 71 -4.95 11.39 14.39
C THR A 71 -6.08 11.79 13.43
N ILE A 72 -6.76 10.80 12.86
CA ILE A 72 -7.99 10.97 12.08
C ILE A 72 -9.02 9.92 12.51
N SER A 73 -10.29 10.13 12.17
CA SER A 73 -11.33 9.12 12.36
C SER A 73 -10.97 7.82 11.66
N GLY A 74 -11.01 6.71 12.40
CA GLY A 74 -10.86 5.35 11.91
C GLY A 74 -12.19 4.78 11.42
N THR A 75 -12.18 3.49 11.09
CA THR A 75 -13.33 2.71 10.60
C THR A 75 -13.13 1.25 11.03
N ARG A 76 -14.17 0.40 10.88
CA ARG A 76 -14.07 -1.07 11.09
C ARG A 76 -13.51 -1.47 12.45
N GLY A 77 -14.15 -0.99 13.53
CA GLY A 77 -13.76 -1.29 14.91
C GLY A 77 -12.59 -0.46 15.43
N ARG A 78 -12.08 0.51 14.65
CA ARG A 78 -11.07 1.47 15.08
C ARG A 78 -11.69 2.86 15.12
N GLU A 79 -11.83 3.46 16.30
CA GLU A 79 -12.38 4.83 16.43
C GLU A 79 -11.48 5.86 15.77
N THR A 80 -10.16 5.69 15.92
CA THR A 80 -9.15 6.59 15.38
C THR A 80 -7.94 5.84 14.85
N VAL A 81 -7.21 6.46 13.92
CA VAL A 81 -5.92 5.96 13.40
C VAL A 81 -4.93 7.11 13.28
N GLU A 82 -3.64 6.80 13.43
CA GLU A 82 -2.54 7.75 13.26
C GLU A 82 -1.93 7.64 11.87
N VAL A 83 -1.80 8.77 11.17
CA VAL A 83 -1.29 8.81 9.80
C VAL A 83 -0.12 9.78 9.69
N LEU A 84 0.83 9.50 8.78
CA LEU A 84 1.83 10.50 8.39
C LEU A 84 1.16 11.51 7.45
N PRO A 85 0.97 12.77 7.87
CA PRO A 85 0.23 13.73 7.06
C PRO A 85 1.08 14.21 5.88
N LYS A 86 0.41 14.64 4.80
CA LYS A 86 1.03 15.10 3.54
C LYS A 86 2.19 16.09 3.73
N TYR A 87 2.06 17.03 4.67
CA TYR A 87 3.10 18.03 4.93
C TYR A 87 4.37 17.44 5.56
N ILE A 88 4.27 16.36 6.34
CA ILE A 88 5.43 15.63 6.88
C ILE A 88 6.12 14.82 5.78
N LEU A 89 5.33 14.16 4.93
CA LEU A 89 5.84 13.40 3.79
C LEU A 89 6.67 14.27 2.82
N ALA A 90 6.30 15.54 2.67
CA ALA A 90 7.00 16.50 1.83
C ALA A 90 8.34 17.00 2.41
N THR A 91 8.70 16.64 3.64
CA THR A 91 9.94 17.10 4.26
C THR A 91 11.15 16.27 3.83
N ARG A 92 12.30 16.93 3.68
CA ARG A 92 13.58 16.24 3.41
C ARG A 92 13.98 15.30 4.55
N THR A 93 13.69 15.67 5.79
CA THR A 93 14.01 14.86 6.97
C THR A 93 13.28 13.52 6.95
N PHE A 94 11.99 13.54 6.59
CA PHE A 94 11.22 12.31 6.40
C PHE A 94 11.81 11.47 5.25
N GLN A 95 12.05 12.07 4.08
CA GLN A 95 12.53 11.35 2.90
C GLN A 95 13.87 10.64 3.10
N LYS A 96 14.74 11.16 3.97
CA LYS A 96 16.02 10.52 4.33
C LYS A 96 15.87 9.24 5.16
N LYS A 97 14.73 9.02 5.83
CA LYS A 97 14.47 7.82 6.64
C LYS A 97 13.87 6.67 5.84
N LEU A 98 13.49 6.95 4.59
CA LEU A 98 12.86 5.99 3.72
C LEU A 98 13.86 4.93 3.25
N GLN A 99 13.36 3.70 3.08
CA GLN A 99 14.14 2.57 2.62
C GLN A 99 13.51 1.93 1.39
N ASP A 100 14.37 1.32 0.57
CA ASP A 100 13.93 0.54 -0.58
C ASP A 100 12.97 -0.57 -0.13
N GLY A 101 11.86 -0.74 -0.85
CA GLY A 101 10.83 -1.72 -0.48
C GLY A 101 9.80 -1.23 0.55
N ASP A 102 9.92 -0.01 1.10
CA ASP A 102 8.85 0.57 1.93
C ASP A 102 7.52 0.56 1.17
N ILE A 103 6.46 0.04 1.81
CA ILE A 103 5.12 -0.02 1.22
C ILE A 103 4.29 1.13 1.78
N PHE A 104 3.82 1.98 0.88
CA PHE A 104 2.96 3.11 1.23
C PHE A 104 1.49 2.77 0.98
N TYR A 105 0.66 3.09 1.97
CA TYR A 105 -0.79 2.97 1.93
C TYR A 105 -1.38 4.37 1.99
N TRP A 106 -1.77 4.90 0.85
CA TRP A 106 -2.19 6.29 0.71
C TRP A 106 -3.58 6.53 1.27
N VAL A 107 -3.69 7.46 2.23
CA VAL A 107 -4.88 7.64 3.05
C VAL A 107 -5.82 8.69 2.46
N LYS A 108 -7.10 8.31 2.31
CA LYS A 108 -8.19 9.20 1.91
C LYS A 108 -8.60 10.12 3.06
N ASP A 109 -9.03 11.32 2.70
CA ASP A 109 -9.72 12.23 3.63
C ASP A 109 -10.98 11.53 4.17
N PRO A 110 -11.18 11.45 5.52
CA PRO A 110 -12.41 10.93 6.12
C PRO A 110 -13.70 11.43 5.45
N LYS A 111 -13.74 12.71 5.05
CA LYS A 111 -14.92 13.32 4.43
C LYS A 111 -15.18 12.88 2.99
N LYS A 112 -14.20 12.21 2.36
CA LYS A 112 -14.24 11.77 0.95
C LYS A 112 -14.19 10.24 0.82
N ARG A 113 -14.34 9.51 1.93
CA ARG A 113 -14.35 8.04 1.90
C ARG A 113 -15.66 7.57 1.26
N ALA A 114 -15.54 6.46 0.53
CA ALA A 114 -16.68 5.70 0.03
C ALA A 114 -16.57 4.31 0.67
N ALA A 115 -17.70 3.76 1.13
CA ALA A 115 -17.73 2.54 1.93
C ALA A 115 -16.72 2.55 3.11
N ASP A 116 -16.47 3.73 3.69
CA ASP A 116 -15.56 3.92 4.82
C ASP A 116 -14.12 3.41 4.60
N GLU A 117 -13.67 3.23 3.36
CA GLU A 117 -12.30 2.81 3.04
C GLU A 117 -11.28 3.89 3.43
N ILE A 118 -10.31 3.55 4.29
CA ILE A 118 -9.26 4.49 4.71
C ILE A 118 -8.19 4.59 3.64
N VAL A 119 -7.71 3.46 3.13
CA VAL A 119 -6.61 3.40 2.15
C VAL A 119 -7.16 3.40 0.74
N GLY A 120 -6.84 4.42 -0.06
CA GLY A 120 -7.33 4.51 -1.44
C GLY A 120 -6.36 4.01 -2.51
N HIS A 121 -5.07 3.84 -2.18
CA HIS A 121 -4.06 3.39 -3.13
C HIS A 121 -2.81 2.84 -2.43
N LEU A 122 -2.05 1.99 -3.12
CA LEU A 122 -0.79 1.44 -2.61
C LEU A 122 0.35 1.68 -3.60
N SER A 123 1.57 1.80 -3.07
CA SER A 123 2.80 1.86 -3.85
C SER A 123 3.99 1.25 -3.10
N VAL A 124 5.02 0.87 -3.85
CA VAL A 124 6.32 0.46 -3.29
C VAL A 124 7.32 1.58 -3.52
N LEU A 125 8.18 1.82 -2.54
CA LEU A 125 9.26 2.78 -2.65
C LEU A 125 10.49 2.14 -3.30
N HIS A 126 11.11 2.88 -4.21
CA HIS A 126 12.42 2.56 -4.74
C HIS A 126 13.41 3.70 -4.45
N VAL A 127 14.58 3.41 -3.88
CA VAL A 127 15.60 4.41 -3.54
C VAL A 127 16.79 4.27 -4.48
N LYS A 128 16.94 5.19 -5.43
CA LYS A 128 18.05 5.22 -6.41
C LYS A 128 19.04 6.32 -6.06
N ALA A 129 20.29 5.93 -5.80
CA ALA A 129 21.36 6.87 -5.44
C ALA A 129 20.93 7.86 -4.32
N GLY A 130 20.26 7.35 -3.28
CA GLY A 130 19.76 8.13 -2.15
C GLY A 130 18.52 9.00 -2.45
N LYS A 131 17.94 8.90 -3.64
CA LYS A 131 16.71 9.63 -4.02
C LYS A 131 15.51 8.68 -4.03
N PRO A 132 14.43 8.99 -3.30
CA PRO A 132 13.24 8.15 -3.25
C PRO A 132 12.33 8.37 -4.47
N TYR A 133 11.81 7.26 -4.99
CA TYR A 133 10.83 7.17 -6.08
C TYR A 133 9.65 6.31 -5.63
N VAL A 134 8.47 6.65 -6.12
CA VAL A 134 7.24 5.89 -5.91
C VAL A 134 6.99 5.04 -7.15
N ILE A 135 6.98 3.72 -6.98
CA ILE A 135 6.49 2.79 -8.00
C ILE A 135 5.04 2.46 -7.71
N HIS A 136 4.15 2.81 -8.64
CA HIS A 136 2.73 2.60 -8.46
C HIS A 136 2.01 2.27 -9.76
N ALA A 137 0.93 1.50 -9.65
CA ALA A 137 -0.01 1.34 -10.76
C ALA A 137 -0.79 2.66 -10.92
N ALA A 138 -0.64 3.32 -12.06
CA ALA A 138 -1.49 4.41 -12.50
C ALA A 138 -2.53 3.84 -13.48
N GLY A 139 -3.77 4.27 -13.36
CA GLY A 139 -4.82 3.86 -14.29
C GLY A 139 -5.84 4.95 -14.53
N SER A 140 -6.32 5.03 -15.76
CA SER A 140 -7.56 5.74 -16.09
C SER A 140 -8.70 4.73 -16.12
N LYS A 141 -9.89 5.16 -15.68
CA LYS A 141 -11.11 4.42 -15.97
C LYS A 141 -11.55 4.73 -17.40
N ASP A 142 -12.32 3.82 -17.98
CA ASP A 142 -13.02 4.06 -19.25
C ASP A 142 -13.84 5.35 -19.15
N HIS A 143 -13.81 6.16 -20.21
CA HIS A 143 -14.59 7.37 -20.28
C HIS A 143 -15.16 7.53 -21.69
N ASN A 144 -16.48 7.70 -21.80
CA ASN A 144 -17.19 7.95 -23.06
C ASN A 144 -16.82 6.98 -24.20
N GLY A 145 -16.73 5.67 -23.91
CA GLY A 145 -16.39 4.66 -24.91
C GLY A 145 -14.90 4.59 -25.29
N THR A 146 -14.04 5.40 -24.68
CA THR A 146 -12.59 5.23 -24.76
C THR A 146 -12.14 4.29 -23.64
N PRO A 147 -11.52 3.13 -23.96
CA PRO A 147 -10.96 2.26 -22.95
C PRO A 147 -9.92 3.00 -22.11
N GLY A 148 -10.03 2.88 -20.79
CA GLY A 148 -8.98 3.24 -19.88
C GLY A 148 -7.76 2.33 -20.06
N GLY A 149 -6.67 2.70 -19.42
CA GLY A 149 -5.44 1.92 -19.45
C GLY A 149 -4.74 1.93 -18.10
N GLY A 150 -4.03 0.84 -17.79
CA GLY A 150 -3.18 0.72 -16.61
C GLY A 150 -1.71 0.69 -17.00
N VAL A 151 -0.88 1.46 -16.32
CA VAL A 151 0.59 1.43 -16.47
C VAL A 151 1.24 1.52 -15.10
N VAL A 152 2.30 0.75 -14.89
CA VAL A 152 3.15 0.93 -13.70
C VAL A 152 4.09 2.08 -13.99
N LYS A 153 4.03 3.12 -13.14
CA LYS A 153 4.91 4.29 -13.24
C LYS A 153 5.88 4.30 -12.08
N GLU A 154 7.08 4.74 -12.37
CA GLU A 154 8.03 5.20 -11.37
C GLU A 154 8.15 6.72 -11.47
N VAL A 155 7.90 7.42 -10.37
CA VAL A 155 7.95 8.89 -10.31
C VAL A 155 8.71 9.37 -9.08
N PRO A 156 9.36 10.55 -9.11
CA PRO A 156 10.00 11.11 -7.94
C PRO A 156 9.02 11.24 -6.77
N PHE A 157 9.44 10.81 -5.57
CA PHE A 157 8.55 10.80 -4.39
C PHE A 157 7.98 12.18 -4.07
N GLN A 158 8.83 13.21 -4.14
CA GLN A 158 8.42 14.60 -3.89
C GLN A 158 7.31 15.06 -4.86
N GLU A 159 7.46 14.73 -6.15
CA GLU A 159 6.47 15.10 -7.17
C GLU A 159 5.15 14.38 -6.94
N TYR A 160 5.20 13.08 -6.62
CA TYR A 160 4.00 12.31 -6.29
C TYR A 160 3.28 12.89 -5.07
N VAL A 161 4.01 13.15 -3.98
CA VAL A 161 3.45 13.73 -2.75
C VAL A 161 2.86 15.11 -3.00
N GLN A 162 3.45 15.96 -3.85
CA GLN A 162 2.87 17.27 -4.14
C GLN A 162 1.51 17.15 -4.86
N ASN A 163 1.43 16.26 -5.85
CA ASN A 163 0.29 16.15 -6.75
C ASN A 163 -0.83 15.21 -6.26
N MET A 164 -0.56 14.37 -5.25
CA MET A 164 -1.55 13.42 -4.77
C MET A 164 -2.76 14.08 -4.09
N ARG A 165 -3.92 13.42 -4.21
CA ARG A 165 -5.19 13.81 -3.56
C ARG A 165 -5.35 13.24 -2.15
N PHE A 166 -4.40 12.41 -1.71
CA PHE A 166 -4.39 11.79 -0.39
C PHE A 166 -3.94 12.76 0.70
N ILE A 167 -4.44 12.56 1.91
CA ILE A 167 -4.12 13.43 3.07
C ILE A 167 -2.86 13.00 3.82
N GLY A 168 -2.36 11.81 3.52
CA GLY A 168 -1.24 11.19 4.22
C GLY A 168 -1.03 9.74 3.80
N ALA A 169 -0.27 9.00 4.59
CA ALA A 169 -0.03 7.58 4.37
C ALA A 169 0.15 6.81 5.69
N PHE A 170 -0.11 5.50 5.64
CA PHE A 170 0.61 4.54 6.47
C PHE A 170 1.83 4.03 5.70
N VAL A 171 2.85 3.59 6.42
CA VAL A 171 4.03 2.96 5.83
C VAL A 171 4.30 1.65 6.55
N THR A 172 4.45 0.56 5.80
CA THR A 172 4.98 -0.71 6.33
C THR A 172 6.32 -1.04 5.72
N ARG A 173 7.14 -1.79 6.46
CA ARG A 173 8.45 -2.27 6.03
C ARG A 173 8.55 -3.76 6.30
N LEU A 174 8.94 -4.52 5.27
CA LEU A 174 9.23 -5.93 5.42
C LEU A 174 10.57 -6.07 6.16
N GLU A 175 10.61 -6.90 7.19
CA GLU A 175 11.87 -7.28 7.85
C GLU A 175 12.59 -8.29 6.96
N GLN A 176 13.91 -8.12 6.83
CA GLN A 176 14.79 -9.00 6.05
C GLN A 176 15.32 -10.14 6.90
#